data_AF-A0A5C8P104-F1
#
_entry.id   AF-A0A5C8P104-F1
#
_cell.length_a   1.000
_cell.length_b   1.000
_cell.length_c   1.000
_cell.angle_alpha   90.00
_cell.angle_beta   90.00
_cell.angle_gamma   90.00
#
_symmetry.space_group_name_H-M   'P 1'
#
loop_
_entity.id
_entity.type
_entity.pdbx_description
1 polymer ?
#
loop_
_entity_poly.entity_id
_entity_poly.type
_entity_poly.pdbx_seq_one_letter_code
_entity_poly.pdbx_strand_id
1 'polypeptide(L)'
;MPQPRQSSIPEADAPRRASGGSRALTGWLRAAHFSAAAVVTAFSPSAYDRQARALAARQIHFSAWQALPGFTLACALLSFVLIRIVVDTAQDFGLPQYALELTVRVLVLELIPVLAALYVALRSGAAICTTVALMRVDGELGRVARSGRDPVGAELVPRVIGSLVAVMLLAWLNGAVALLLAYVELYGFSPWAIGGFVRVTGHVFDPVAVAGFLFKTSLFGAVVGAVPIGAALGMRPGHGEVPGAVRRGMVRLGVTLAVIEIVFVTALYA
;
A
#
# COMPACT_ATOMS: atom_id res chain seq x y z
N MET A 1 55.11 -40.14 -10.92
CA MET A 1 53.70 -40.59 -11.00
C MET A 1 53.13 -40.55 -9.58
N PRO A 2 52.08 -39.75 -9.32
CA PRO A 2 51.53 -39.52 -7.97
C PRO A 2 50.32 -40.43 -7.69
N GLN A 3 50.11 -40.84 -6.43
CA GLN A 3 48.87 -41.44 -5.89
C GLN A 3 48.81 -41.25 -4.36
N PRO A 4 47.61 -41.18 -3.75
CA PRO A 4 47.09 -39.92 -3.23
C PRO A 4 46.89 -39.86 -1.70
N ARG A 5 46.67 -38.63 -1.22
CA ARG A 5 46.30 -38.26 0.14
C ARG A 5 45.05 -39.01 0.61
N GLN A 6 45.12 -39.68 1.77
CA GLN A 6 43.93 -40.11 2.51
C GLN A 6 43.35 -38.90 3.25
N SER A 7 42.17 -38.50 2.78
CA SER A 7 41.25 -37.58 3.44
C SER A 7 40.53 -38.29 4.58
N SER A 8 40.88 -37.99 5.82
CA SER A 8 39.99 -38.24 6.95
C SER A 8 38.91 -37.16 6.94
N ILE A 9 37.71 -37.52 6.50
CA ILE A 9 36.49 -36.72 6.68
C ILE A 9 35.90 -37.12 8.03
N PRO A 10 35.81 -36.23 9.03
CA PRO A 10 34.80 -36.35 10.07
C PRO A 10 33.46 -35.90 9.50
N GLU A 11 32.51 -36.80 9.59
CA GLU A 11 31.12 -36.65 9.19
C GLU A 11 30.37 -35.69 10.13
N ALA A 12 29.46 -34.92 9.53
CA ALA A 12 28.29 -34.26 10.12
C ALA A 12 28.45 -33.30 11.31
N ASP A 13 28.22 -32.02 11.04
CA ASP A 13 27.36 -31.20 11.90
C ASP A 13 26.63 -30.12 11.06
N ALA A 14 25.39 -30.44 10.69
CA ALA A 14 24.34 -29.47 10.45
C ALA A 14 23.16 -29.88 11.34
N PRO A 15 22.49 -28.96 12.05
CA PRO A 15 21.93 -27.76 11.43
C PRO A 15 22.03 -26.50 12.30
N ARG A 16 22.67 -25.44 11.80
CA ARG A 16 22.45 -24.07 12.33
C ARG A 16 21.14 -23.49 11.79
N ARG A 17 20.01 -24.03 12.26
CA ARG A 17 18.67 -23.43 12.16
C ARG A 17 18.35 -22.66 13.45
N ALA A 18 18.94 -21.47 13.64
CA ALA A 18 18.54 -20.60 14.77
C ALA A 18 18.76 -19.09 14.56
N SER A 19 19.08 -18.61 13.34
CA SER A 19 19.35 -17.19 13.10
C SER A 19 18.47 -16.52 12.03
N GLY A 20 17.44 -17.22 11.54
CA GLY A 20 16.53 -16.69 10.51
C GLY A 20 15.52 -15.69 11.06
N GLY A 21 14.91 -16.00 12.21
CA GLY A 21 13.85 -15.19 12.82
C GLY A 21 14.31 -13.81 13.28
N SER A 22 15.47 -13.71 13.94
CA SER A 22 16.01 -12.44 14.44
C SER A 22 16.54 -11.53 13.33
N ARG A 23 17.09 -12.09 12.25
CA ARG A 23 17.51 -11.33 11.06
C ARG A 23 16.33 -10.85 10.23
N ALA A 24 15.27 -11.66 10.11
CA ALA A 24 14.03 -11.22 9.52
C ALA A 24 13.45 -10.08 10.36
N LEU A 25 13.25 -10.27 11.67
CA LEU A 25 12.66 -9.29 12.58
C LEU A 25 13.42 -7.95 12.61
N THR A 26 14.76 -7.96 12.62
CA THR A 26 15.57 -6.74 12.52
C THR A 26 15.52 -6.09 11.13
N GLY A 27 15.25 -6.85 10.07
CA GLY A 27 14.95 -6.31 8.74
C GLY A 27 13.56 -5.67 8.67
N TRP A 28 12.57 -6.27 9.34
CA TRP A 28 11.21 -5.75 9.52
C TRP A 28 11.22 -4.45 10.32
N LEU A 29 11.89 -4.42 11.47
CA LEU A 29 12.04 -3.22 12.30
C LEU A 29 12.76 -2.08 11.59
N ARG A 30 13.82 -2.38 10.81
CA ARG A 30 14.50 -1.36 10.00
C ARG A 30 13.64 -0.81 8.87
N ALA A 31 12.81 -1.62 8.23
CA ALA A 31 11.86 -1.11 7.25
C ALA A 31 10.69 -0.37 7.89
N ALA A 32 10.23 -0.79 9.06
CA ALA A 32 9.21 -0.05 9.83
C ALA A 32 9.75 1.31 10.27
N HIS A 33 10.97 1.38 10.81
CA HIS A 33 11.65 2.65 11.12
C HIS A 33 11.90 3.50 9.88
N PHE A 34 12.28 2.90 8.75
CA PHE A 34 12.44 3.63 7.49
C PHE A 34 11.09 4.15 6.96
N SER A 35 10.01 3.38 7.10
CA SER A 35 8.65 3.79 6.71
C SER A 35 8.16 4.91 7.62
N ALA A 36 8.39 4.81 8.93
CA ALA A 36 8.06 5.85 9.90
C ALA A 36 8.88 7.12 9.66
N ALA A 37 10.19 7.00 9.42
CA ALA A 37 11.04 8.13 9.07
C ALA A 37 10.68 8.73 7.71
N ALA A 38 10.27 7.91 6.73
CA ALA A 38 9.80 8.37 5.42
C ALA A 38 8.46 9.11 5.51
N VAL A 39 7.54 8.69 6.39
CA VAL A 39 6.30 9.40 6.69
C VAL A 39 6.60 10.74 7.38
N VAL A 40 7.44 10.74 8.42
CA VAL A 40 7.80 11.98 9.15
C VAL A 40 8.56 12.98 8.26
N THR A 41 9.40 12.49 7.35
CA THR A 41 10.11 13.35 6.37
C THR A 41 9.24 13.75 5.19
N ALA A 42 8.23 12.96 4.80
CA ALA A 42 7.24 13.37 3.80
C ALA A 42 6.40 14.58 4.26
N PHE A 43 6.27 14.79 5.57
CA PHE A 43 5.67 15.98 6.16
C PHE A 43 6.68 17.10 6.49
N SER A 44 7.97 16.94 6.19
CA SER A 44 8.98 17.99 6.36
C SER A 44 9.15 18.81 5.06
N PRO A 45 8.84 20.13 5.07
CA PRO A 45 8.87 20.98 3.87
C PRO A 45 10.25 21.18 3.23
N SER A 46 11.34 20.86 3.94
CA SER A 46 12.71 21.14 3.48
C SER A 46 13.23 20.17 2.41
N ALA A 47 12.45 19.13 2.05
CA ALA A 47 12.80 18.15 1.01
C ALA A 47 12.22 18.49 -0.39
N TYR A 48 11.47 19.60 -0.53
CA TYR A 48 10.65 19.90 -1.70
C TYR A 48 11.33 20.80 -2.74
N ASP A 49 12.37 20.30 -3.41
CA ASP A 49 12.92 20.97 -4.60
C ASP A 49 11.95 20.86 -5.81
N ARG A 50 12.08 21.75 -6.81
CA ARG A 50 11.31 21.71 -8.06
C ARG A 50 11.42 20.36 -8.78
N GLN A 51 12.59 19.73 -8.73
CA GLN A 51 12.83 18.41 -9.31
C GLN A 51 12.08 17.30 -8.55
N ALA A 52 12.10 17.35 -7.22
CA ALA A 52 11.34 16.45 -6.36
C ALA A 52 9.82 16.52 -6.64
N ARG A 53 9.28 17.73 -6.82
CA ARG A 53 7.87 17.93 -7.21
C ARG A 53 7.52 17.30 -8.56
N ALA A 54 8.38 17.48 -9.56
CA ALA A 54 8.16 16.90 -10.89
C ALA A 54 8.16 15.37 -10.84
N LEU A 55 9.05 14.78 -10.04
CA LEU A 55 9.10 13.33 -9.82
C LEU A 55 7.84 12.80 -9.13
N ALA A 56 7.37 13.49 -8.08
CA ALA A 56 6.12 13.14 -7.40
C ALA A 56 4.92 13.23 -8.35
N ALA A 57 4.81 14.30 -9.14
CA ALA A 57 3.74 14.47 -10.12
C ALA A 57 3.74 13.35 -11.18
N ARG A 58 4.92 12.97 -11.68
CA ARG A 58 5.06 11.85 -12.63
C ARG A 58 4.64 10.53 -11.99
N GLN A 59 5.00 10.30 -10.73
CA GLN A 59 4.59 9.12 -9.98
C GLN A 59 3.06 9.08 -9.81
N ILE A 60 2.43 10.19 -9.44
CA ILE A 60 0.97 10.29 -9.31
C ILE A 60 0.29 10.01 -10.65
N HIS A 61 0.79 10.60 -11.74
CA HIS A 61 0.22 10.37 -13.07
C HIS A 61 0.28 8.90 -13.47
N PHE A 62 1.42 8.23 -13.25
CA PHE A 62 1.59 6.82 -13.58
C PHE A 62 0.80 5.88 -12.67
N SER A 63 0.80 6.14 -11.35
CA SER A 63 0.21 5.27 -10.34
C SER A 63 -1.30 5.46 -10.16
N ALA A 64 -1.81 6.69 -10.34
CA ALA A 64 -3.23 7.00 -10.19
C ALA A 64 -3.89 7.29 -11.53
N TRP A 65 -3.51 8.36 -12.23
CA TRP A 65 -4.29 8.85 -13.37
C TRP A 65 -4.44 7.82 -14.49
N GLN A 66 -3.34 7.21 -14.93
CA GLN A 66 -3.37 6.16 -15.95
C GLN A 66 -4.00 4.85 -15.47
N ALA A 67 -4.11 4.69 -14.15
CA ALA A 67 -4.59 3.48 -13.50
C ALA A 67 -6.09 3.57 -13.14
N LEU A 68 -6.60 4.80 -13.06
CA LEU A 68 -7.92 5.16 -12.57
C LEU A 68 -9.05 4.51 -13.39
N PRO A 69 -9.08 4.56 -14.74
CA PRO A 69 -10.22 4.00 -15.47
C PRO A 69 -10.38 2.49 -15.26
N GLY A 70 -9.27 1.75 -15.32
CA GLY A 70 -9.28 0.30 -15.12
C GLY A 70 -9.62 -0.09 -13.69
N PHE A 71 -9.04 0.60 -12.71
CA PHE A 71 -9.35 0.36 -11.30
C PHE A 71 -10.80 0.73 -10.97
N THR A 72 -11.29 1.85 -11.47
CA THR A 72 -12.67 2.28 -11.24
C THR A 72 -13.68 1.36 -11.89
N LEU A 73 -13.43 0.86 -13.09
CA LEU A 73 -14.30 -0.16 -13.68
C LEU A 73 -14.34 -1.43 -12.84
N ALA A 74 -13.17 -1.96 -12.45
CA ALA A 74 -13.08 -3.15 -11.62
C ALA A 74 -13.75 -2.96 -10.25
N CYS A 75 -13.49 -1.82 -9.61
CA CYS A 75 -14.05 -1.47 -8.31
C CYS A 75 -15.56 -1.25 -8.39
N ALA A 76 -16.07 -0.61 -9.45
CA ALA A 76 -17.50 -0.42 -9.68
C ALA A 76 -18.23 -1.74 -9.88
N LEU A 77 -17.68 -2.65 -10.70
CA LEU A 77 -18.25 -3.98 -10.92
C LEU A 77 -18.26 -4.79 -9.61
N LEU A 78 -17.15 -4.81 -8.89
CA LEU A 78 -17.06 -5.49 -7.59
C LEU A 78 -18.05 -4.89 -6.58
N SER A 79 -18.13 -3.56 -6.52
CA SER A 79 -19.06 -2.85 -5.64
C SER A 79 -20.50 -3.21 -5.97
N PHE A 80 -20.89 -3.15 -7.24
CA PHE A 80 -22.23 -3.50 -7.69
C PHE A 80 -22.62 -4.92 -7.26
N VAL A 81 -21.75 -5.91 -7.50
CA VAL A 81 -21.99 -7.30 -7.10
C VAL A 81 -22.10 -7.44 -5.57
N LEU A 82 -21.20 -6.81 -4.81
CA LEU A 82 -21.23 -6.90 -3.35
C LEU A 82 -22.45 -6.22 -2.75
N ILE A 83 -22.85 -5.05 -3.26
CA ILE A 83 -24.05 -4.35 -2.81
C ILE A 83 -25.27 -5.24 -3.02
N ARG A 84 -25.42 -5.85 -4.20
CA ARG A 84 -26.51 -6.80 -4.51
C ARG A 84 -26.54 -7.96 -3.52
N ILE A 85 -25.41 -8.63 -3.33
CA ILE A 85 -25.30 -9.74 -2.38
C ILE A 85 -25.74 -9.30 -0.98
N VAL A 86 -25.23 -8.17 -0.49
CA VAL A 86 -25.56 -7.68 0.87
C VAL A 86 -27.04 -7.32 1.00
N VAL A 87 -27.61 -6.65 0.01
CA VAL A 87 -29.03 -6.24 0.01
C VAL A 87 -29.95 -7.46 -0.02
N ASP A 88 -29.75 -8.36 -0.99
CA ASP A 88 -30.59 -9.54 -1.14
C ASP A 88 -30.50 -10.43 0.11
N THR A 89 -29.28 -10.63 0.62
CA THR A 89 -29.05 -11.39 1.87
C THR A 89 -29.75 -10.73 3.06
N ALA A 90 -29.63 -9.41 3.22
CA ALA A 90 -30.28 -8.70 4.31
C ALA A 90 -31.82 -8.79 4.22
N GLN A 91 -32.39 -8.79 3.02
CA GLN A 91 -33.82 -9.01 2.80
C GLN A 91 -34.24 -10.42 3.21
N ASP A 92 -33.51 -11.44 2.77
CA ASP A 92 -33.79 -12.84 3.08
C ASP A 92 -33.74 -13.13 4.59
N PHE A 93 -32.86 -12.43 5.32
CA PHE A 93 -32.79 -12.52 6.78
C PHE A 93 -33.76 -11.58 7.52
N GLY A 94 -34.60 -10.80 6.82
CA GLY A 94 -35.55 -9.88 7.44
C GLY A 94 -34.90 -8.64 8.10
N LEU A 95 -33.70 -8.28 7.65
CA LEU A 95 -32.84 -7.20 8.17
C LEU A 95 -32.51 -6.09 7.14
N PRO A 96 -33.41 -5.70 6.21
CA PRO A 96 -33.09 -4.76 5.13
C PRO A 96 -32.61 -3.39 5.63
N GLN A 97 -33.00 -2.97 6.83
CA GLN A 97 -32.59 -1.71 7.46
C GLN A 97 -31.08 -1.61 7.70
N TYR A 98 -30.37 -2.73 7.81
CA TYR A 98 -28.92 -2.75 8.05
C TYR A 98 -28.10 -2.87 6.76
N ALA A 99 -28.74 -3.16 5.61
CA ALA A 99 -28.05 -3.41 4.35
C ALA A 99 -27.14 -2.24 3.93
N LEU A 100 -27.67 -1.01 4.01
CA LEU A 100 -26.91 0.20 3.67
C LEU A 100 -25.73 0.40 4.61
N GLU A 101 -25.95 0.30 5.92
CA GLU A 101 -24.91 0.50 6.92
C GLU A 101 -23.77 -0.53 6.75
N LEU A 102 -24.10 -1.82 6.63
CA LEU A 102 -23.13 -2.88 6.42
C LEU A 102 -22.37 -2.71 5.11
N THR A 103 -23.07 -2.36 4.03
CA THR A 103 -22.46 -2.07 2.74
C THR A 103 -21.43 -0.96 2.87
N VAL A 104 -21.79 0.19 3.45
CA VAL A 104 -20.87 1.33 3.55
C VAL A 104 -19.67 0.98 4.42
N ARG A 105 -19.88 0.36 5.59
CA ARG A 105 -18.78 -0.05 6.48
C ARG A 105 -17.82 -1.00 5.79
N VAL A 106 -18.31 -2.14 5.31
CA VAL A 106 -17.45 -3.20 4.77
C VAL A 106 -16.84 -2.79 3.42
N LEU A 107 -17.64 -2.23 2.51
CA LEU A 107 -17.17 -1.92 1.17
C LEU A 107 -16.28 -0.67 1.16
N VAL A 108 -16.77 0.43 1.74
CA VAL A 108 -16.12 1.74 1.60
C VAL A 108 -15.01 1.94 2.61
N LEU A 109 -15.23 1.61 3.89
CA LEU A 109 -14.21 1.83 4.93
C LEU A 109 -13.15 0.74 4.96
N GLU A 110 -13.50 -0.51 4.65
CA GLU A 110 -12.56 -1.62 4.71
C GLU A 110 -12.00 -2.00 3.34
N LEU A 111 -12.85 -2.50 2.44
CA LEU A 111 -12.40 -3.20 1.24
C LEU A 111 -11.73 -2.29 0.20
N ILE A 112 -12.34 -1.15 -0.13
CA ILE A 112 -11.83 -0.24 -1.17
C ILE A 112 -10.43 0.30 -0.85
N PRO A 113 -10.11 0.76 0.36
CA PRO A 113 -8.75 1.16 0.75
C PRO A 113 -7.70 0.08 0.53
N VAL A 114 -7.99 -1.16 0.92
CA VAL A 114 -7.08 -2.30 0.75
C VAL A 114 -6.84 -2.58 -0.73
N LEU A 115 -7.93 -2.62 -1.51
CA LEU A 115 -7.83 -2.88 -2.95
C LEU A 115 -7.06 -1.77 -3.67
N ALA A 116 -7.27 -0.51 -3.31
CA ALA A 116 -6.51 0.62 -3.84
C ALA A 116 -5.02 0.47 -3.53
N ALA A 117 -4.67 0.15 -2.29
CA ALA A 117 -3.28 -0.07 -1.87
C ALA A 117 -2.62 -1.23 -2.64
N LEU A 118 -3.30 -2.37 -2.74
CA LEU A 118 -2.83 -3.55 -3.48
C LEU A 118 -2.66 -3.27 -4.97
N TYR A 119 -3.58 -2.51 -5.57
CA TYR A 119 -3.51 -2.18 -6.98
C TYR A 119 -2.34 -1.24 -7.29
N VAL A 120 -2.11 -0.20 -6.47
CA VAL A 120 -0.92 0.67 -6.62
C VAL A 120 0.37 -0.11 -6.36
N ALA A 121 0.39 -1.00 -5.36
CA ALA A 121 1.50 -1.89 -5.10
C ALA A 121 1.86 -2.77 -6.31
N LEU A 122 0.86 -3.36 -6.96
CA LEU A 122 1.03 -4.18 -8.14
C LEU A 122 1.57 -3.38 -9.34
N ARG A 123 1.00 -2.19 -9.57
CA ARG A 123 1.36 -1.35 -10.73
C ARG A 123 2.72 -0.68 -10.58
N SER A 124 3.04 -0.20 -9.38
CA SER A 124 4.15 0.74 -9.16
C SER A 124 5.18 0.24 -8.15
N GLY A 125 4.83 -0.66 -7.23
CA GLY A 125 5.74 -1.12 -6.18
C GLY A 125 7.00 -1.78 -6.73
N ALA A 126 6.85 -2.72 -7.68
CA ALA A 126 7.98 -3.42 -8.28
C ALA A 126 8.86 -2.48 -9.13
N ALA A 127 8.23 -1.53 -9.82
CA ALA A 127 8.93 -0.50 -10.60
C ALA A 127 9.76 0.41 -9.69
N ILE A 128 9.16 0.94 -8.62
CA ILE A 128 9.85 1.76 -7.61
C ILE A 128 11.05 0.98 -7.02
N CYS A 129 10.83 -0.28 -6.64
CA CYS A 129 11.90 -1.12 -6.10
C CYS A 129 13.06 -1.27 -7.09
N THR A 130 12.75 -1.59 -8.35
CA THR A 130 13.75 -1.78 -9.40
C THR A 130 14.54 -0.50 -9.64
N THR A 131 13.86 0.64 -9.79
CA THR A 131 14.52 1.93 -10.03
C THR A 131 15.48 2.27 -8.89
N VAL A 132 15.04 2.18 -7.63
CA VAL A 132 15.91 2.51 -6.50
C VAL A 132 17.05 1.49 -6.34
N ALA A 133 16.80 0.21 -6.65
CA ALA A 133 17.83 -0.81 -6.63
C ALA A 133 18.93 -0.52 -7.67
N LEU A 134 18.56 -0.16 -8.89
CA LEU A 134 19.51 0.23 -9.94
C LEU A 134 20.30 1.48 -9.55
N MET A 135 19.62 2.53 -9.07
CA MET A 135 20.29 3.74 -8.57
C MET A 135 21.33 3.46 -7.47
N ARG A 136 21.09 2.43 -6.64
CA ARG A 136 22.03 1.99 -5.62
C ARG A 136 23.20 1.22 -6.21
N VAL A 137 22.95 0.34 -7.18
CA VAL A 137 24.00 -0.45 -7.86
C VAL A 137 24.91 0.47 -8.69
N ASP A 138 24.33 1.44 -9.39
CA ASP A 138 25.04 2.38 -10.26
C ASP A 138 25.70 3.54 -9.49
N GLY A 139 25.51 3.58 -8.16
CA GLY A 139 26.07 4.63 -7.31
C GLY A 139 25.47 6.02 -7.54
N GLU A 140 24.31 6.11 -8.20
CA GLU A 140 23.62 7.38 -8.47
C GLU A 140 23.28 8.13 -7.19
N LEU A 141 22.82 7.42 -6.15
CA LEU A 141 22.54 8.01 -4.84
C LEU A 141 23.79 8.66 -4.23
N GLY A 142 24.95 8.04 -4.41
CA GLY A 142 26.23 8.59 -3.97
C GLY A 142 26.68 9.79 -4.82
N ARG A 143 26.36 9.80 -6.12
CA ARG A 143 26.60 10.94 -7.01
C ARG A 143 25.77 12.16 -6.62
N VAL A 144 24.50 11.95 -6.26
CA VAL A 144 23.63 13.02 -5.73
C VAL A 144 24.19 13.56 -4.42
N ALA A 145 24.61 12.69 -3.48
CA ALA A 145 25.22 13.12 -2.23
C ALA A 145 26.50 13.96 -2.44
N ARG A 146 27.37 13.56 -3.37
CA ARG A 146 28.57 14.34 -3.74
C ARG A 146 28.27 15.69 -4.38
N SER A 147 27.08 15.87 -4.95
CA SER A 147 26.63 17.17 -5.48
C SER A 147 26.10 18.13 -4.40
N GLY A 148 26.19 17.75 -3.12
CA GLY A 148 25.70 18.57 -2.00
C GLY A 148 24.20 18.48 -1.76
N ARG A 149 23.50 17.56 -2.42
CA ARG A 149 22.05 17.34 -2.26
C ARG A 149 21.76 16.06 -1.49
N ASP A 150 20.73 16.09 -0.65
CA ASP A 150 20.27 14.88 0.04
C ASP A 150 19.60 13.91 -0.94
N PRO A 151 20.16 12.69 -1.15
CA PRO A 151 19.55 11.70 -2.04
C PRO A 151 18.19 11.20 -1.55
N VAL A 152 17.91 11.25 -0.23
CA VAL A 152 16.64 10.79 0.31
C VAL A 152 15.52 11.77 -0.08
N GLY A 153 15.69 13.06 0.22
CA GLY A 153 14.74 14.09 -0.16
C GLY A 153 14.60 14.30 -1.67
N ALA A 154 15.69 14.21 -2.43
CA ALA A 154 15.66 14.46 -3.87
C ALA A 154 14.98 13.34 -4.68
N GLU A 155 15.18 12.08 -4.27
CA GLU A 155 14.79 10.92 -5.08
C GLU A 155 13.77 10.03 -4.37
N LEU A 156 13.96 9.73 -3.09
CA LEU A 156 13.14 8.70 -2.41
C LEU A 156 11.80 9.26 -1.93
N VAL A 157 11.81 10.42 -1.26
CA VAL A 157 10.60 11.05 -0.70
C VAL A 157 9.52 11.32 -1.76
N PRO A 158 9.84 11.85 -2.97
CA PRO A 158 8.85 12.08 -4.01
C PRO A 158 8.09 10.83 -4.47
N ARG A 159 8.78 9.68 -4.49
CA ARG A 159 8.18 8.39 -4.87
C ARG A 159 7.21 7.89 -3.80
N VAL A 160 7.54 8.11 -2.53
CA VAL A 160 6.65 7.80 -1.40
C VAL A 160 5.41 8.69 -1.45
N ILE A 161 5.58 9.99 -1.62
CA ILE A 161 4.45 10.94 -1.70
C ILE A 161 3.57 10.63 -2.91
N GLY A 162 4.17 10.34 -4.06
CA GLY A 162 3.40 10.00 -5.24
C GLY A 162 2.57 8.72 -5.07
N SER A 163 3.12 7.72 -4.36
CA SER A 163 2.37 6.51 -4.00
C SER A 163 1.27 6.78 -2.98
N LEU A 164 1.55 7.65 -2.00
CA LEU A 164 0.59 8.07 -0.98
C LEU A 164 -0.63 8.74 -1.60
N VAL A 165 -0.39 9.77 -2.40
CA VAL A 165 -1.45 10.50 -3.08
C VAL A 165 -2.20 9.58 -4.03
N ALA A 166 -1.52 8.66 -4.73
CA ALA A 166 -2.18 7.73 -5.62
C ALA A 166 -3.16 6.79 -4.91
N VAL A 167 -2.76 6.20 -3.78
CA VAL A 167 -3.64 5.33 -2.99
C VAL A 167 -4.83 6.11 -2.43
N MET A 168 -4.61 7.30 -1.88
CA MET A 168 -5.70 8.15 -1.37
C MET A 168 -6.69 8.52 -2.47
N LEU A 169 -6.21 8.99 -3.62
CA LEU A 169 -7.08 9.35 -4.75
C LEU A 169 -7.90 8.15 -5.24
N LEU A 170 -7.27 7.00 -5.44
CA LEU A 170 -7.98 5.80 -5.87
C LEU A 170 -8.99 5.33 -4.82
N ALA A 171 -8.64 5.32 -3.53
CA ALA A 171 -9.56 4.90 -2.48
C ALA A 171 -10.76 5.84 -2.35
N TRP A 172 -10.55 7.15 -2.34
CA TRP A 172 -11.61 8.13 -2.08
C TRP A 172 -12.54 8.28 -3.28
N LEU A 173 -12.00 8.36 -4.50
CA LEU A 173 -12.82 8.43 -5.72
C LEU A 173 -13.67 7.18 -5.89
N ASN A 174 -13.10 5.99 -5.63
CA ASN A 174 -13.84 4.75 -5.78
C ASN A 174 -14.78 4.47 -4.60
N GLY A 175 -14.49 5.00 -3.41
CA GLY A 175 -15.45 5.08 -2.32
C GLY A 175 -16.68 5.91 -2.71
N ALA A 176 -16.48 7.08 -3.34
CA ALA A 176 -17.58 7.90 -3.84
C ALA A 176 -18.39 7.19 -4.95
N VAL A 177 -17.73 6.49 -5.87
CA VAL A 177 -18.40 5.66 -6.90
C VAL A 177 -19.21 4.55 -6.24
N ALA A 178 -18.67 3.86 -5.24
CA ALA A 178 -19.38 2.81 -4.52
C ALA A 178 -20.60 3.35 -3.75
N LEU A 179 -20.49 4.53 -3.12
CA LEU A 179 -21.63 5.20 -2.49
C LEU A 179 -22.71 5.58 -3.50
N LEU A 180 -22.33 6.07 -4.68
CA LEU A 180 -23.26 6.37 -5.76
C LEU A 180 -23.98 5.10 -6.24
N LEU A 181 -23.25 4.00 -6.42
CA LEU A 181 -23.84 2.72 -6.80
C LEU A 181 -24.79 2.19 -5.72
N ALA A 182 -24.41 2.30 -4.44
CA ALA A 182 -25.28 1.90 -3.32
C ALA A 182 -26.57 2.73 -3.30
N TYR A 183 -26.49 4.04 -3.56
CA TYR A 183 -27.67 4.88 -3.68
C TYR A 183 -28.61 4.40 -4.79
N VAL A 184 -28.08 4.23 -6.00
CA VAL A 184 -28.85 3.82 -7.17
C VAL A 184 -29.47 2.44 -6.96
N GLU A 185 -28.74 1.53 -6.32
CA GLU A 185 -29.21 0.17 -6.09
C GLU A 185 -30.34 0.11 -5.05
N LEU A 186 -30.23 0.83 -3.93
CA LEU A 186 -31.25 0.78 -2.88
C LEU A 186 -32.46 1.67 -3.15
N TYR A 187 -32.28 2.80 -3.85
CA TYR A 187 -33.31 3.84 -3.98
C TYR A 187 -33.65 4.19 -5.42
N GLY A 188 -32.98 3.58 -6.40
CA GLY A 188 -33.11 3.93 -7.81
C GLY A 188 -32.66 5.37 -8.08
N PHE A 189 -33.39 6.05 -8.97
CA PHE A 189 -33.14 7.46 -9.33
C PHE A 189 -34.02 8.45 -8.54
N SER A 190 -34.68 8.00 -7.47
CA SER A 190 -35.59 8.86 -6.69
C SER A 190 -34.81 9.90 -5.89
N PRO A 191 -35.00 11.22 -6.08
CA PRO A 191 -34.27 12.25 -5.31
C PRO A 191 -34.73 12.38 -3.85
N TRP A 192 -35.92 11.87 -3.52
CA TRP A 192 -36.51 12.01 -2.19
C TRP A 192 -35.80 11.18 -1.11
N ALA A 193 -35.02 10.18 -1.52
CA ALA A 193 -34.27 9.30 -0.62
C ALA A 193 -32.92 9.88 -0.15
N ILE A 194 -32.43 10.98 -0.74
CA ILE A 194 -31.12 11.58 -0.42
C ILE A 194 -30.99 11.87 1.07
N GLY A 195 -32.03 12.45 1.69
CA GLY A 195 -32.00 12.79 3.12
C GLY A 195 -31.91 11.58 4.05
N GLY A 196 -32.50 10.44 3.65
CA GLY A 196 -32.37 9.17 4.39
C GLY A 196 -31.00 8.55 4.19
N PHE A 197 -30.54 8.46 2.95
CA PHE A 197 -29.23 7.91 2.59
C PHE A 197 -28.08 8.65 3.27
N VAL A 198 -28.06 9.98 3.18
CA VAL A 198 -27.02 10.82 3.79
C VAL A 198 -27.01 10.68 5.30
N ARG A 199 -28.17 10.50 5.95
CA ARG A 199 -28.25 10.31 7.40
C ARG A 199 -27.64 8.99 7.84
N VAL A 200 -28.04 7.89 7.20
CA VAL A 200 -27.48 6.55 7.51
C VAL A 200 -26.00 6.50 7.21
N THR A 201 -25.59 6.99 6.03
CA THR A 201 -24.18 7.07 5.63
C THR A 201 -23.39 7.98 6.59
N GLY A 202 -23.95 9.11 7.00
CA GLY A 202 -23.33 10.02 7.97
C GLY A 202 -23.13 9.41 9.35
N HIS A 203 -24.00 8.50 9.79
CA HIS A 203 -23.77 7.72 11.02
C HIS A 203 -22.61 6.72 10.87
N VAL A 204 -22.42 6.15 9.68
CA VAL A 204 -21.28 5.27 9.39
C VAL A 204 -19.97 6.06 9.30
N PHE A 205 -20.02 7.26 8.73
CA PHE A 205 -18.89 8.19 8.66
C PHE A 205 -18.88 9.15 9.86
N ASP A 206 -18.99 8.61 11.08
CA ASP A 206 -18.77 9.41 12.29
C ASP A 206 -17.32 9.95 12.33
N PRO A 207 -17.03 10.98 13.14
CA PRO A 207 -15.70 11.60 13.16
C PRO A 207 -14.54 10.63 13.41
N VAL A 208 -14.74 9.58 14.22
CA VAL A 208 -13.72 8.55 14.51
C VAL A 208 -13.52 7.65 13.29
N ALA A 209 -14.60 7.18 12.66
CA ALA A 209 -14.51 6.39 11.44
C ALA A 209 -13.84 7.17 10.29
N VAL A 210 -14.16 8.45 10.12
CA VAL A 210 -13.52 9.33 9.12
C VAL A 210 -12.02 9.49 9.43
N ALA A 211 -11.66 9.79 10.68
CA ALA A 211 -10.25 9.90 11.07
C ALA A 211 -9.48 8.59 10.84
N GLY A 212 -10.08 7.46 11.22
CA GLY A 212 -9.56 6.12 10.97
C GLY A 212 -9.34 5.85 9.48
N PHE A 213 -10.32 6.14 8.64
CA PHE A 213 -10.25 5.98 7.19
C PHE A 213 -9.16 6.84 6.54
N LEU A 214 -9.06 8.12 6.91
CA LEU A 214 -8.02 9.03 6.42
C LEU A 214 -6.63 8.55 6.83
N PHE A 215 -6.47 8.12 8.09
CA PHE A 215 -5.21 7.62 8.60
C PHE A 215 -4.82 6.28 7.94
N LYS A 216 -5.76 5.36 7.78
CA LYS A 216 -5.60 4.06 7.12
C LYS A 216 -5.12 4.21 5.68
N THR A 217 -5.82 5.02 4.89
CA THR A 217 -5.48 5.27 3.48
C THR A 217 -4.11 5.96 3.33
N SER A 218 -3.78 6.88 4.22
CA SER A 218 -2.45 7.51 4.27
C SER A 218 -1.34 6.51 4.60
N LEU A 219 -1.57 5.64 5.60
CA LEU A 219 -0.60 4.63 6.02
C LEU A 219 -0.36 3.60 4.92
N PHE A 220 -1.42 3.12 4.27
CA PHE A 220 -1.30 2.25 3.10
C PHE A 220 -0.47 2.91 1.99
N GLY A 221 -0.82 4.15 1.64
CA GLY A 221 -0.11 4.92 0.63
C GLY A 221 1.38 5.08 0.91
N ALA A 222 1.73 5.40 2.17
CA ALA A 222 3.12 5.51 2.61
C ALA A 222 3.87 4.17 2.51
N VAL A 223 3.24 3.07 2.95
CA VAL A 223 3.82 1.72 2.92
C VAL A 223 4.06 1.23 1.49
N VAL A 224 3.13 1.49 0.58
CA VAL A 224 3.25 1.16 -0.85
C VAL A 224 4.48 1.83 -1.48
N GLY A 225 4.80 3.06 -1.06
CA GLY A 225 6.02 3.75 -1.51
C GLY A 225 7.28 3.32 -0.76
N ALA A 226 7.23 3.24 0.57
CA ALA A 226 8.42 3.12 1.42
C ALA A 226 8.98 1.70 1.52
N VAL A 227 8.12 0.67 1.58
CA VAL A 227 8.58 -0.72 1.76
C VAL A 227 9.43 -1.21 0.57
N PRO A 228 9.04 -0.97 -0.71
CA PRO A 228 9.87 -1.33 -1.85
C PRO A 228 11.22 -0.61 -1.85
N ILE A 229 11.23 0.69 -1.49
CA ILE A 229 12.46 1.48 -1.36
C ILE A 229 13.36 0.89 -0.27
N GLY A 230 12.83 0.58 0.90
CA GLY A 230 13.59 -0.04 1.99
C GLY A 230 14.17 -1.41 1.61
N ALA A 231 13.45 -2.19 0.79
CA ALA A 231 13.96 -3.46 0.26
C ALA A 231 15.12 -3.26 -0.73
N ALA A 232 15.02 -2.25 -1.60
CA ALA A 232 16.08 -1.86 -2.52
C ALA A 232 17.31 -1.30 -1.80
N LEU A 233 17.14 -0.50 -0.75
CA LEU A 233 18.25 0.02 0.04
C LEU A 233 18.91 -1.05 0.93
N GLY A 234 18.20 -2.11 1.27
CA GLY A 234 18.72 -3.21 2.09
C GLY A 234 19.57 -4.23 1.32
N MET A 235 19.65 -4.14 -0.01
CA MET A 235 20.37 -5.11 -0.83
C MET A 235 21.90 -4.89 -0.82
N ARG A 236 22.64 -5.96 -1.11
CA ARG A 236 24.07 -5.88 -1.45
C ARG A 236 24.21 -5.24 -2.84
N PRO A 237 25.18 -4.34 -3.07
CA PRO A 237 25.43 -3.78 -4.40
C PRO A 237 25.78 -4.90 -5.39
N GLY A 238 25.02 -4.99 -6.49
CA GLY A 238 25.25 -5.94 -7.57
C GLY A 238 23.99 -6.11 -8.43
N HIS A 239 24.14 -6.10 -9.76
CA HIS A 239 23.03 -6.21 -10.71
C HIS A 239 22.22 -7.51 -10.53
N GLY A 240 22.88 -8.62 -10.20
CA GLY A 240 22.24 -9.92 -9.96
C GLY A 240 21.34 -9.96 -8.71
N GLU A 241 21.48 -9.01 -7.78
CA GLU A 241 20.68 -8.95 -6.56
C GLU A 241 19.35 -8.19 -6.73
N VAL A 242 19.20 -7.45 -7.84
CA VAL A 242 18.01 -6.60 -8.11
C VAL A 242 16.72 -7.43 -8.16
N PRO A 243 16.59 -8.52 -8.93
CA PRO A 243 15.35 -9.31 -8.96
C PRO A 243 15.00 -9.89 -7.60
N GLY A 244 16.02 -10.31 -6.83
CA GLY A 244 15.85 -10.81 -5.46
C GLY A 244 15.33 -9.73 -4.51
N ALA A 245 15.82 -8.50 -4.62
CA ALA A 245 15.35 -7.36 -3.85
C ALA A 245 13.89 -7.02 -4.17
N VAL A 246 13.51 -6.99 -5.45
CA VAL A 246 12.13 -6.74 -5.90
C VAL A 246 11.18 -7.79 -5.35
N ARG A 247 11.50 -9.08 -5.51
CA ARG A 247 10.66 -10.17 -4.97
C ARG A 247 10.45 -10.05 -3.47
N ARG A 248 11.54 -9.85 -2.71
CA ARG A 248 11.47 -9.67 -1.25
C ARG A 248 10.67 -8.42 -0.87
N GLY A 249 10.84 -7.32 -1.61
CA GLY A 249 10.12 -6.08 -1.41
C GLY A 249 8.61 -6.25 -1.59
N MET A 250 8.18 -6.94 -2.66
CA MET A 250 6.76 -7.17 -2.94
C MET A 250 6.09 -8.09 -1.91
N VAL A 251 6.76 -9.17 -1.51
CA VAL A 251 6.25 -10.06 -0.45
C VAL A 251 6.09 -9.30 0.87
N ARG A 252 7.10 -8.50 1.25
CA ARG A 252 7.04 -7.69 2.47
C ARG A 252 5.94 -6.64 2.40
N LEU A 253 5.76 -6.01 1.24
CA LEU A 253 4.70 -5.04 1.03
C LEU A 253 3.33 -5.68 1.24
N GLY A 254 3.03 -6.80 0.58
CA GLY A 254 1.75 -7.50 0.73
C GLY A 254 1.45 -7.90 2.17
N VAL A 255 2.43 -8.46 2.88
CA VAL A 255 2.28 -8.82 4.30
C VAL A 255 2.10 -7.58 5.18
N THR A 256 2.81 -6.48 4.91
CA THR A 256 2.67 -5.24 5.68
C THR A 256 1.27 -4.64 5.51
N LEU A 257 0.75 -4.63 4.27
CA LEU A 257 -0.62 -4.18 4.01
C LEU A 257 -1.65 -5.06 4.74
N ALA A 258 -1.48 -6.38 4.72
CA ALA A 258 -2.37 -7.30 5.43
C ALA A 258 -2.33 -7.09 6.96
N VAL A 259 -1.15 -6.89 7.55
CA VAL A 259 -1.02 -6.62 8.98
C VAL A 259 -1.69 -5.30 9.35
N ILE A 260 -1.49 -4.24 8.55
CA ILE A 260 -2.16 -2.97 8.77
C ILE A 260 -3.68 -3.16 8.72
N GLU A 261 -4.19 -3.90 7.74
CA GLU A 261 -5.62 -4.16 7.63
C GLU A 261 -6.17 -4.86 8.88
N ILE A 262 -5.52 -5.93 9.31
CA ILE A 262 -5.94 -6.69 10.49
C ILE A 262 -5.92 -5.81 11.74
N VAL A 263 -4.89 -4.98 11.92
CA VAL A 263 -4.78 -4.08 13.06
C VAL A 263 -5.90 -3.06 13.05
N PHE A 264 -6.22 -2.44 11.92
CA PHE A 264 -7.30 -1.46 11.83
C PHE A 264 -8.67 -2.09 12.06
N VAL A 265 -8.95 -3.23 11.43
CA VAL A 265 -10.20 -3.98 11.63
C VAL A 265 -10.34 -4.41 13.10
N THR A 266 -9.26 -4.83 13.74
CA THR A 266 -9.33 -5.20 15.16
C THR A 266 -9.52 -3.97 16.04
N ALA A 267 -8.81 -2.86 15.78
CA ALA A 267 -8.86 -1.68 16.63
C ALA A 267 -10.17 -0.89 16.50
N LEU A 268 -10.79 -0.88 15.33
CA LEU A 268 -12.02 -0.11 15.08
C LEU A 268 -13.29 -0.86 15.50
N TYR A 269 -13.22 -2.20 15.60
CA TYR A 269 -14.37 -3.06 15.91
C TYR A 269 -14.20 -3.89 17.21
N ALA A 270 -13.16 -3.62 18.01
CA ALA A 270 -13.02 -4.13 19.38
C ALA A 270 -13.75 -3.25 20.38
#